data_AF-A0A9W8UTH7-F1
#
_entry.id   AF-A0A9W8UTH7-F1
#
_cell.length_a   1.000
_cell.length_b   1.000
_cell.length_c   1.000
_cell.angle_alpha   90.00
_cell.angle_beta   90.00
_cell.angle_gamma   90.00
#
_symmetry.space_group_name_H-M   'P 1'
#
loop_
_entity.id
_entity.type
_entity.pdbx_description
1 polymer ?
#
loop_
_entity_poly.entity_id
_entity_poly.type
_entity_poly.pdbx_seq_one_letter_code
_entity_poly.pdbx_strand_id
1 'polypeptide(L)'
;MESLKPLKEMTRGERLGSRLARGRINEAIADFNLRVCFRGPDPGSESWLDHHLTTHVDPKATFKVASQKPHGEKADDASDPIPSRGWATPNPESFMKKIVNGETDDSGAPRSDAIFSFLDAGNSAMSAASSIELRAVHRIIEATTRLGGAFFWEAAGRDRALSSIVAAHIVRKQNELPGYILVVCPEARVAHWYNQTQRSTPNGPSNTLLLSDSNVPAETLSRYDVVICTETFLSTSFNEITEFEHFSKVQRVCGMSFEEASKIVRPPAKRPSAPLHSYVAGKRAAILIVDDAHHFSVETSLLNRAVRSLQYEHCVLVTATPMPNSWDDISGQMRLLPGGGPFSTVGHFRHVLTGQLGSCDRPHPSGLAMLETLLGGLVVGQAPSTFFPWEQ
;
A
#
# COMPACT_ATOMS: atom_id res chain seq x y z
N MET A 1 -23.69 -2.79 24.61
CA MET A 1 -23.27 -4.15 24.27
C MET A 1 -22.86 -4.87 25.54
N GLU A 2 -23.34 -6.09 25.78
CA GLU A 2 -22.82 -6.91 26.88
C GLU A 2 -21.43 -7.46 26.52
N SER A 3 -20.50 -7.41 27.47
CA SER A 3 -19.14 -7.90 27.24
C SER A 3 -19.13 -9.43 27.15
N LEU A 4 -18.52 -9.97 26.09
CA LEU A 4 -18.40 -11.42 25.90
C LEU A 4 -17.48 -12.00 26.99
N LYS A 5 -18.03 -12.88 27.83
CA LYS A 5 -17.29 -13.57 28.90
C LYS A 5 -16.05 -14.29 28.33
N PRO A 6 -14.89 -14.20 28.98
CA PRO A 6 -13.72 -15.02 28.66
C PRO A 6 -14.05 -16.51 28.58
N LEU A 7 -13.38 -17.25 27.68
CA LEU A 7 -13.66 -18.67 27.42
C LEU A 7 -13.55 -19.58 28.67
N LYS A 8 -12.77 -19.15 29.67
CA LYS A 8 -12.61 -19.83 30.97
C LYS A 8 -13.86 -19.71 31.85
N GLU A 9 -14.61 -18.63 31.71
CA GLU A 9 -15.80 -18.28 32.52
C GLU A 9 -17.12 -18.75 31.89
N MET A 10 -17.10 -19.15 30.62
CA MET A 10 -18.27 -19.76 29.97
C MET A 10 -18.65 -21.09 30.63
N THR A 11 -19.93 -21.29 30.88
CA THR A 11 -20.51 -22.58 31.27
C THR A 11 -20.33 -23.63 30.17
N ARG A 12 -20.52 -24.91 30.51
CA ARG A 12 -20.46 -26.01 29.53
C ARG A 12 -21.49 -25.85 28.39
N GLY A 13 -22.65 -25.26 28.69
CA GLY A 13 -23.70 -24.94 27.71
C GLY A 13 -23.28 -23.82 26.77
N GLU A 14 -22.79 -22.68 27.29
CA GLU A 14 -22.29 -21.56 26.48
C GLU A 14 -21.13 -22.00 25.55
N ARG A 15 -20.20 -22.84 26.04
CA ARG A 15 -19.12 -23.41 25.21
C ARG A 15 -19.64 -24.31 24.09
N LEU A 16 -20.67 -25.11 24.36
CA LEU A 16 -21.29 -25.99 23.36
C LEU A 16 -22.05 -25.16 22.30
N GLY A 17 -22.81 -24.15 22.73
CA GLY A 17 -23.47 -23.19 21.85
C GLY A 17 -22.49 -22.43 20.97
N SER A 18 -21.38 -21.94 21.53
CA SER A 18 -20.31 -21.28 20.77
C SER A 18 -19.65 -22.21 19.74
N ARG A 19 -19.44 -23.49 20.07
CA ARG A 19 -18.96 -24.51 19.12
C ARG A 19 -19.94 -24.79 18.00
N LEU A 20 -21.24 -24.92 18.30
CA LEU A 20 -22.29 -25.12 17.30
C LEU A 20 -22.47 -23.88 16.40
N ALA A 21 -22.36 -22.68 16.97
CA ALA A 21 -22.38 -21.43 16.21
C ALA A 21 -21.16 -21.32 15.27
N ARG A 22 -19.95 -21.67 15.73
CA ARG A 22 -18.76 -21.75 14.86
C ARG A 22 -18.92 -22.82 13.76
N GLY A 23 -19.53 -23.97 14.08
CA GLY A 23 -19.87 -24.98 13.08
C GLY A 23 -20.75 -24.41 11.97
N ARG A 24 -21.86 -23.76 12.33
CA ARG A 24 -22.78 -23.11 11.38
C ARG A 24 -22.17 -21.94 10.62
N ILE A 25 -21.26 -21.17 11.23
CA ILE A 25 -20.52 -20.10 10.55
C ILE A 25 -19.56 -20.70 9.51
N ASN A 26 -18.84 -21.77 9.87
CA ASN A 26 -17.94 -22.46 8.94
C ASN A 26 -18.72 -23.17 7.80
N GLU A 27 -19.89 -23.74 8.09
CA GLU A 27 -20.82 -24.28 7.08
C GLU A 27 -21.35 -23.18 6.16
N ALA A 28 -21.72 -22.01 6.70
CA ALA A 28 -22.16 -20.87 5.91
C ALA A 28 -21.03 -20.28 5.04
N ILE A 29 -19.79 -20.24 5.54
CA ILE A 29 -18.60 -19.85 4.76
C ILE A 29 -18.31 -20.89 3.66
N ALA A 30 -18.45 -22.19 3.96
CA ALA A 30 -18.27 -23.24 2.97
C ALA A 30 -19.35 -23.23 1.87
N ASP A 31 -20.63 -23.05 2.24
CA ASP A 31 -21.75 -22.89 1.30
C ASP A 31 -21.63 -21.60 0.47
N PHE A 32 -21.17 -20.50 1.09
CA PHE A 32 -20.82 -19.27 0.36
C PHE A 32 -19.70 -19.50 -0.66
N ASN A 33 -18.60 -20.18 -0.27
CA ASN A 33 -17.49 -20.52 -1.16
C ASN A 33 -17.87 -21.54 -2.26
N LEU A 34 -18.87 -22.39 -2.04
CA LEU A 34 -19.40 -23.32 -3.05
C LEU A 34 -20.33 -22.62 -4.05
N ARG A 35 -21.12 -21.63 -3.60
CA ARG A 35 -22.03 -20.84 -4.47
C ARG A 35 -21.31 -19.73 -5.21
N VAL A 36 -20.33 -19.09 -4.58
CA VAL A 36 -19.45 -18.11 -5.20
C VAL A 36 -18.22 -18.85 -5.74
N CYS A 37 -18.36 -19.42 -6.94
CA CYS A 37 -17.23 -19.94 -7.70
C CYS A 37 -16.24 -18.81 -8.03
N PHE A 38 -15.33 -18.52 -7.11
CA PHE A 38 -14.10 -17.78 -7.40
C PHE A 38 -13.20 -18.65 -8.29
N ARG A 39 -13.52 -18.71 -9.58
CA ARG A 39 -12.46 -18.71 -10.58
C ARG A 39 -11.79 -17.35 -10.47
N GLY A 40 -10.72 -17.28 -9.66
CA GLY A 40 -9.71 -16.25 -9.87
C GLY A 40 -9.28 -16.30 -11.34
N PRO A 41 -8.95 -15.16 -11.97
CA PRO A 41 -8.42 -15.19 -13.32
C PRO A 41 -7.20 -16.11 -13.35
N ASP A 42 -7.11 -16.98 -14.35
CA ASP A 42 -5.92 -17.80 -14.53
C ASP A 42 -4.70 -16.86 -14.58
N PRO A 43 -3.61 -17.15 -13.85
CA PRO A 43 -2.42 -16.29 -13.84
C PRO A 43 -1.68 -16.21 -15.20
N GLY A 44 -2.25 -16.81 -16.25
CA GLY A 44 -1.85 -16.66 -17.65
C GLY A 44 -2.96 -16.18 -18.61
N SER A 45 -4.15 -15.76 -18.14
CA SER A 45 -5.21 -15.27 -19.04
C SER A 45 -5.14 -13.75 -19.25
N GLU A 46 -4.86 -13.31 -20.48
CA GLU A 46 -4.80 -11.90 -20.91
C GLU A 46 -6.17 -11.15 -20.79
N SER A 47 -7.24 -11.85 -20.42
CA SER A 47 -8.63 -11.42 -20.52
C SER A 47 -9.05 -10.24 -19.63
N TRP A 48 -8.40 -10.04 -18.46
CA TRP A 48 -8.73 -8.88 -17.62
C TRP A 48 -8.30 -7.56 -18.26
N LEU A 49 -7.13 -7.55 -18.91
CA LEU A 49 -6.62 -6.37 -19.62
C LEU A 49 -7.48 -6.06 -20.85
N ASP A 50 -7.87 -7.09 -21.61
CA ASP A 50 -8.71 -6.91 -22.80
C ASP A 50 -10.15 -6.49 -22.46
N HIS A 51 -10.74 -7.01 -21.38
CA HIS A 51 -12.07 -6.58 -20.95
C HIS A 51 -12.08 -5.11 -20.51
N HIS A 52 -11.05 -4.64 -19.81
CA HIS A 52 -11.00 -3.26 -19.33
C HIS A 52 -10.69 -2.24 -20.44
N LEU A 53 -9.95 -2.65 -21.48
CA LEU A 53 -9.60 -1.80 -22.62
C LEU A 53 -10.70 -1.73 -23.70
N THR A 54 -11.65 -2.66 -23.74
CA THR A 54 -12.73 -2.68 -24.74
C THR A 54 -13.99 -1.90 -24.34
N THR A 55 -14.17 -1.57 -23.05
CA THR A 55 -15.40 -0.95 -22.53
C THR A 55 -15.35 0.57 -22.39
N HIS A 56 -14.21 1.22 -22.65
CA HIS A 56 -13.99 2.64 -22.31
C HIS A 56 -13.52 3.56 -23.45
N VAL A 57 -13.65 3.14 -24.72
CA VAL A 57 -13.44 4.00 -25.88
C VAL A 57 -14.78 4.37 -26.50
N ASP A 58 -15.25 5.62 -26.31
CA ASP A 58 -16.37 6.17 -27.08
C ASP A 58 -15.89 6.48 -28.51
N PRO A 59 -16.39 5.80 -29.56
CA PRO A 59 -15.95 6.04 -30.95
C PRO A 59 -16.34 7.41 -31.51
N LYS A 60 -17.10 8.24 -30.76
CA LYS A 60 -17.64 9.54 -31.22
C LYS A 60 -17.05 10.76 -30.51
N ALA A 61 -16.12 10.58 -29.58
CA ALA A 61 -15.47 11.68 -28.87
C ALA A 61 -14.61 12.55 -29.83
N THR A 62 -15.09 13.74 -30.16
CA THR A 62 -14.39 14.70 -31.03
C THR A 62 -13.55 15.68 -30.19
N PHE A 63 -12.23 15.53 -30.25
CA PHE A 63 -11.30 16.40 -29.53
C PHE A 63 -11.22 17.80 -30.17
N LYS A 64 -11.61 18.83 -29.43
CA LYS A 64 -11.29 20.23 -29.77
C LYS A 64 -9.95 20.62 -29.17
N VAL A 65 -8.98 20.93 -30.02
CA VAL A 65 -7.67 21.45 -29.61
C VAL A 65 -7.81 22.93 -29.22
N ALA A 66 -7.43 23.28 -27.99
CA ALA A 66 -7.30 24.66 -27.56
C ALA A 66 -5.90 25.18 -27.91
N SER A 67 -5.82 26.27 -28.70
CA SER A 67 -4.56 26.93 -29.03
C SER A 67 -4.20 27.97 -27.97
N GLN A 68 -3.00 27.86 -27.38
CA GLN A 68 -2.43 28.89 -26.51
C GLN A 68 -1.82 30.03 -27.34
N LYS A 69 -1.97 31.27 -26.85
CA LYS A 69 -1.22 32.44 -27.32
C LYS A 69 0.11 32.56 -26.56
N PRO A 70 1.17 33.11 -27.17
CA PRO A 70 2.43 33.38 -26.49
C PRO A 70 2.36 34.66 -25.65
N HIS A 71 3.12 34.70 -24.55
CA HIS A 71 3.43 35.92 -23.80
C HIS A 71 4.93 35.95 -23.47
N GLY A 72 5.63 37.02 -23.89
CA GLY A 72 6.79 37.56 -23.16
C GLY A 72 6.29 38.62 -22.14
N GLU A 73 7.12 39.25 -21.33
CA GLU A 73 8.61 39.33 -21.28
C GLU A 73 9.14 39.38 -19.82
N LYS A 74 10.44 39.67 -19.64
CA LYS A 74 11.24 39.84 -18.39
C LYS A 74 10.69 40.99 -17.51
N ALA A 75 11.11 41.28 -16.27
CA ALA A 75 12.44 41.31 -15.61
C ALA A 75 12.27 41.59 -14.08
N ASP A 76 13.24 41.56 -13.15
CA ASP A 76 14.58 40.95 -12.98
C ASP A 76 14.98 41.13 -11.46
N ASP A 77 16.17 40.68 -11.02
CA ASP A 77 16.91 40.94 -9.74
C ASP A 77 16.25 40.82 -8.34
N ALA A 78 16.79 39.91 -7.50
CA ALA A 78 17.56 40.23 -6.27
C ALA A 78 18.06 38.95 -5.57
N SER A 79 19.30 38.96 -5.08
CA SER A 79 19.97 37.83 -4.42
C SER A 79 20.56 38.21 -3.07
N ASP A 80 20.42 37.35 -2.06
CA ASP A 80 21.18 37.44 -0.80
C ASP A 80 21.61 36.02 -0.31
N PRO A 81 22.79 35.87 0.32
CA PRO A 81 23.39 34.55 0.58
C PRO A 81 22.99 33.92 1.92
N ILE A 82 22.79 32.60 1.93
CA ILE A 82 22.56 31.80 3.14
C ILE A 82 23.90 31.27 3.69
N PRO A 83 24.22 31.43 4.98
CA PRO A 83 25.49 30.98 5.55
C PRO A 83 25.54 29.46 5.77
N SER A 84 26.62 28.83 5.33
CA SER A 84 26.89 27.40 5.54
C SER A 84 27.32 27.10 6.99
N ARG A 85 26.60 26.19 7.65
CA ARG A 85 27.03 25.55 8.91
C ARG A 85 27.35 24.08 8.66
N GLY A 86 28.64 23.77 8.51
CA GLY A 86 29.12 22.39 8.59
C GLY A 86 29.08 21.86 10.03
N TRP A 87 28.73 20.59 10.19
CA TRP A 87 28.84 19.85 11.45
C TRP A 87 29.57 18.53 11.21
N ALA A 88 30.42 18.15 12.15
CA ALA A 88 31.41 17.08 11.99
C ALA A 88 30.81 15.67 12.17
N THR A 89 31.41 14.70 11.48
CA THR A 89 31.16 13.26 11.68
C THR A 89 31.95 12.72 12.87
N PRO A 90 31.35 11.91 13.76
CA PRO A 90 32.09 11.24 14.84
C PRO A 90 32.98 10.08 14.35
N ASN A 91 34.08 9.83 15.05
CA ASN A 91 35.05 8.77 14.77
C ASN A 91 34.47 7.35 15.00
N PRO A 92 34.54 6.40 14.04
CA PRO A 92 33.95 5.05 14.18
C PRO A 92 34.62 4.10 15.19
N GLU A 93 35.86 4.35 15.63
CA GLU A 93 36.70 3.30 16.22
C GLU A 93 36.36 2.87 17.66
N SER A 94 35.42 3.52 18.35
CA SER A 94 35.14 3.24 19.77
C SER A 94 34.15 2.09 20.05
N PHE A 95 33.43 1.58 19.04
CA PHE A 95 32.26 0.70 19.27
C PHE A 95 32.54 -0.82 19.13
N MET A 96 33.68 -1.22 18.56
CA MET A 96 34.00 -2.60 18.19
C MET A 96 34.57 -3.45 19.36
N LYS A 97 33.81 -3.65 20.45
CA LYS A 97 34.29 -4.55 21.54
C LYS A 97 33.30 -5.37 22.38
N LYS A 98 32.01 -5.48 22.03
CA LYS A 98 31.05 -6.35 22.76
C LYS A 98 29.96 -7.02 21.90
N ILE A 99 30.32 -7.90 20.97
CA ILE A 99 29.43 -9.01 20.53
C ILE A 99 30.28 -10.26 20.25
N VAL A 100 30.40 -11.14 21.26
CA VAL A 100 30.87 -12.53 21.11
C VAL A 100 30.08 -13.39 22.10
N ASN A 101 29.63 -14.57 21.64
CA ASN A 101 28.77 -15.57 22.29
C ASN A 101 27.26 -15.30 22.20
N GLY A 102 26.58 -16.17 21.44
CA GLY A 102 25.14 -16.37 21.47
C GLY A 102 24.83 -17.85 21.72
N GLU A 103 23.71 -18.11 22.39
CA GLU A 103 23.18 -19.45 22.64
C GLU A 103 21.77 -19.55 22.03
N THR A 104 21.37 -20.75 21.63
CA THR A 104 20.06 -21.10 21.04
C THR A 104 19.42 -22.21 21.85
N ASP A 105 18.09 -22.24 21.96
CA ASP A 105 17.37 -23.23 22.79
C ASP A 105 16.43 -24.18 22.02
N ASP A 106 16.25 -25.38 22.59
CA ASP A 106 15.91 -26.64 21.92
C ASP A 106 14.46 -26.79 21.37
N SER A 107 13.64 -25.74 21.37
CA SER A 107 12.18 -25.90 21.18
C SER A 107 11.67 -25.83 19.73
N GLY A 108 12.48 -25.36 18.77
CA GLY A 108 12.17 -25.39 17.33
C GLY A 108 10.93 -24.60 16.86
N ALA A 109 10.25 -23.88 17.75
CA ALA A 109 9.09 -23.05 17.44
C ALA A 109 9.47 -21.56 17.40
N PRO A 110 8.91 -20.75 16.48
CA PRO A 110 9.21 -19.32 16.41
C PRO A 110 8.69 -18.60 17.67
N ARG A 111 9.61 -18.19 18.54
CA ARG A 111 9.33 -17.41 19.75
C ARG A 111 8.75 -16.02 19.42
N SER A 112 7.67 -15.66 20.10
CA SER A 112 7.18 -14.28 20.23
C SER A 112 8.23 -13.33 20.82
N ASP A 113 9.17 -13.88 21.58
CA ASP A 113 10.16 -13.14 22.37
C ASP A 113 11.16 -12.38 21.47
N ALA A 114 11.32 -12.78 20.20
CA ALA A 114 12.15 -12.08 19.22
C ALA A 114 11.72 -10.61 18.99
N ILE A 115 10.43 -10.32 19.16
CA ILE A 115 9.88 -8.95 19.03
C ILE A 115 10.34 -8.06 20.19
N PHE A 116 10.47 -8.62 21.40
CA PHE A 116 10.89 -7.89 22.59
C PHE A 116 12.42 -7.74 22.67
N SER A 117 13.18 -8.78 22.29
CA SER A 117 14.65 -8.69 22.24
C SER A 117 15.19 -7.64 21.26
N PHE A 118 14.38 -7.24 20.27
CA PHE A 118 14.73 -6.19 19.30
C PHE A 118 14.66 -4.77 19.89
N LEU A 119 14.00 -4.56 21.04
CA LEU A 119 13.58 -3.24 21.53
C LEU A 119 13.98 -2.90 22.97
N ASP A 120 14.46 -3.85 23.77
CA ASP A 120 14.72 -3.67 25.22
C ASP A 120 15.95 -2.79 25.57
N ALA A 121 16.53 -2.08 24.58
CA ALA A 121 17.74 -1.28 24.73
C ALA A 121 17.49 0.25 24.77
N GLY A 122 16.67 0.77 25.70
CA GLY A 122 16.58 2.23 25.89
C GLY A 122 15.55 2.82 26.89
N ASN A 123 16.04 3.26 28.06
CA ASN A 123 15.54 4.33 28.95
C ASN A 123 14.03 4.50 29.28
N SER A 124 13.72 4.46 30.58
CA SER A 124 12.34 4.46 31.15
C SER A 124 11.45 5.68 30.86
N ALA A 125 11.99 6.84 30.44
CA ALA A 125 11.16 7.98 30.03
C ALA A 125 10.52 7.80 28.63
N MET A 126 11.08 6.92 27.79
CA MET A 126 10.47 6.52 26.51
C MET A 126 9.28 5.56 26.68
N SER A 127 9.08 4.99 27.88
CA SER A 127 8.18 3.85 28.13
C SER A 127 6.76 4.01 27.59
N ALA A 128 6.13 5.18 27.76
CA ALA A 128 4.73 5.36 27.35
C ALA A 128 4.58 5.52 25.83
N ALA A 129 5.40 6.40 25.21
CA ALA A 129 5.38 6.65 23.77
C ALA A 129 5.80 5.39 22.98
N SER A 130 6.90 4.76 23.38
CA SER A 130 7.34 3.47 22.80
C SER A 130 6.27 2.37 22.95
N SER A 131 5.51 2.32 24.06
CA SER A 131 4.41 1.34 24.18
C SER A 131 3.24 1.58 23.22
N ILE A 132 3.05 2.81 22.73
CA ILE A 132 2.01 3.15 21.75
C ILE A 132 2.51 2.82 20.35
N GLU A 133 3.74 3.21 20.02
CA GLU A 133 4.41 2.87 18.76
C GLU A 133 4.55 1.35 18.59
N LEU A 134 4.96 0.62 19.64
CA LEU A 134 4.99 -0.85 19.66
C LEU A 134 3.62 -1.47 19.35
N ARG A 135 2.55 -0.92 19.95
CA ARG A 135 1.18 -1.39 19.72
C ARG A 135 0.71 -1.10 18.30
N ALA A 136 1.07 0.05 17.72
CA ALA A 136 0.83 0.35 16.31
C ALA A 136 1.57 -0.65 15.41
N VAL A 137 2.89 -0.81 15.59
CA VAL A 137 3.73 -1.78 14.85
C VAL A 137 3.15 -3.19 14.92
N HIS A 138 2.79 -3.69 16.11
CA HIS A 138 2.19 -5.02 16.26
C HIS A 138 0.87 -5.17 15.49
N ARG A 139 -0.02 -4.16 15.55
CA ARG A 139 -1.29 -4.21 14.81
C ARG A 139 -1.10 -4.07 13.30
N ILE A 140 -0.10 -3.32 12.82
CA ILE A 140 0.27 -3.31 11.38
C ILE A 140 0.72 -4.71 10.97
N ILE A 141 1.63 -5.33 11.71
CA ILE A 141 2.07 -6.71 11.44
C ILE A 141 0.88 -7.67 11.41
N GLU A 142 -0.01 -7.63 12.40
CA GLU A 142 -1.18 -8.52 12.47
C GLU A 142 -2.15 -8.33 11.29
N ALA A 143 -2.46 -7.09 10.92
CA ALA A 143 -3.34 -6.78 9.79
C ALA A 143 -2.69 -7.18 8.46
N THR A 144 -1.45 -6.74 8.22
CA THR A 144 -0.71 -7.00 6.98
C THR A 144 -0.44 -8.49 6.76
N THR A 145 -0.11 -9.27 7.80
CA THR A 145 0.10 -10.73 7.67
C THR A 145 -1.17 -11.52 7.43
N ARG A 146 -2.31 -11.14 8.05
CA ARG A 146 -3.57 -11.88 7.92
C ARG A 146 -4.41 -11.48 6.71
N LEU A 147 -4.37 -10.21 6.32
CA LEU A 147 -5.30 -9.61 5.35
C LEU A 147 -4.58 -9.04 4.12
N GLY A 148 -3.26 -9.24 4.01
CA GLY A 148 -2.43 -8.67 2.93
C GLY A 148 -2.11 -7.19 3.11
N GLY A 149 -2.89 -6.42 3.89
CA GLY A 149 -2.57 -5.02 4.13
C GLY A 149 -3.18 -4.41 5.38
N ALA A 150 -2.74 -3.18 5.67
CA ALA A 150 -3.17 -2.41 6.82
C ALA A 150 -3.44 -0.95 6.42
N PHE A 151 -4.51 -0.36 6.96
CA PHE A 151 -4.74 1.08 6.96
C PHE A 151 -4.14 1.66 8.23
N PHE A 152 -2.94 2.21 8.16
CA PHE A 152 -2.31 2.84 9.31
C PHE A 152 -2.66 4.33 9.37
N TRP A 153 -3.57 4.66 10.26
CA TRP A 153 -4.01 6.02 10.49
C TRP A 153 -3.62 6.49 11.89
N GLU A 154 -2.99 7.67 11.94
CA GLU A 154 -2.65 8.31 13.19
C GLU A 154 -2.62 9.83 13.03
N ALA A 155 -3.03 10.53 14.09
CA ALA A 155 -3.03 12.00 14.14
C ALA A 155 -1.65 12.58 13.86
N ALA A 156 -1.61 13.77 13.27
CA ALA A 156 -0.35 14.46 12.96
C ALA A 156 0.51 14.66 14.22
N GLY A 157 1.82 14.43 14.09
CA GLY A 157 2.79 14.59 15.19
C GLY A 157 3.33 13.29 15.80
N ARG A 158 2.86 12.11 15.37
CA ARG A 158 3.50 10.81 15.68
C ARG A 158 4.29 10.25 14.50
N ASP A 159 5.32 9.45 14.78
CA ASP A 159 6.28 8.96 13.79
C ASP A 159 5.73 7.75 12.99
N ARG A 160 4.70 8.04 12.18
CA ARG A 160 4.03 7.01 11.35
C ARG A 160 5.00 6.34 10.39
N ALA A 161 5.95 7.10 9.84
CA ALA A 161 6.91 6.59 8.89
C ALA A 161 7.84 5.55 9.54
N LEU A 162 8.41 5.84 10.72
CA LEU A 162 9.21 4.87 11.46
C LEU A 162 8.42 3.58 11.78
N SER A 163 7.20 3.72 12.32
CA SER A 163 6.35 2.56 12.65
C SER A 163 6.02 1.70 11.43
N SER A 164 5.76 2.33 10.27
CA SER A 164 5.47 1.63 9.01
C SER A 164 6.68 0.87 8.48
N ILE A 165 7.87 1.48 8.50
CA ILE A 165 9.11 0.85 8.03
C ILE A 165 9.50 -0.33 8.92
N VAL A 166 9.42 -0.17 10.25
CA VAL A 166 9.73 -1.24 11.21
C VAL A 166 8.76 -2.40 11.04
N ALA A 167 7.45 -2.14 10.96
CA ALA A 167 6.46 -3.18 10.70
C ALA A 167 6.71 -3.89 9.36
N ALA A 168 7.02 -3.15 8.29
CA ALA A 168 7.32 -3.73 6.98
C ALA A 168 8.59 -4.61 7.01
N HIS A 169 9.68 -4.19 7.65
CA HIS A 169 10.87 -5.04 7.81
C HIS A 169 10.54 -6.34 8.56
N ILE A 170 9.71 -6.27 9.61
CA ILE A 170 9.30 -7.45 10.39
C ILE A 170 8.43 -8.38 9.54
N VAL A 171 7.40 -7.87 8.86
CA VAL A 171 6.53 -8.67 7.96
C VAL A 171 7.36 -9.33 6.85
N ARG A 172 8.27 -8.58 6.20
CA ARG A 172 9.13 -9.09 5.13
C ARG A 172 9.99 -10.24 5.62
N LYS A 173 10.59 -10.09 6.80
CA LYS A 173 11.46 -11.11 7.41
C LYS A 173 10.67 -12.34 7.89
N GLN A 174 9.50 -12.15 8.50
CA GLN A 174 8.69 -13.25 9.06
C GLN A 174 8.09 -14.16 7.98
N ASN A 175 7.79 -13.61 6.80
CA ASN A 175 7.18 -14.37 5.70
C ASN A 175 8.20 -14.68 4.58
N GLU A 176 9.50 -14.47 4.84
CA GLU A 176 10.62 -14.74 3.90
C GLU A 176 10.43 -14.10 2.50
N LEU A 177 9.77 -12.94 2.44
CA LEU A 177 9.33 -12.34 1.18
C LEU A 177 10.52 -11.83 0.34
N PRO A 178 10.67 -12.27 -0.92
CA PRO A 178 11.71 -11.75 -1.80
C PRO A 178 11.36 -10.34 -2.29
N GLY A 179 12.33 -9.42 -2.20
CA GLY A 179 12.23 -8.08 -2.77
C GLY A 179 12.43 -6.93 -1.78
N TYR A 180 12.25 -5.72 -2.28
CA TYR A 180 12.45 -4.48 -1.54
C TYR A 180 11.13 -3.97 -0.93
N ILE A 181 11.23 -3.10 0.08
CA ILE A 181 10.10 -2.32 0.56
C ILE A 181 9.98 -1.08 -0.33
N LEU A 182 8.85 -0.87 -0.99
CA LEU A 182 8.60 0.30 -1.83
C LEU A 182 7.83 1.35 -1.04
N VAL A 183 8.33 2.57 -0.94
CA VAL A 183 7.64 3.72 -0.35
C VAL A 183 7.26 4.69 -1.46
N VAL A 184 5.96 4.94 -1.61
CA VAL A 184 5.41 6.00 -2.45
C VAL A 184 4.95 7.14 -1.54
N CYS A 185 5.47 8.35 -1.73
CA CYS A 185 5.14 9.48 -0.86
C CYS A 185 5.13 10.84 -1.60
N PRO A 186 4.49 11.87 -1.03
CA PRO A 186 4.63 13.25 -1.54
C PRO A 186 6.08 13.72 -1.53
N GLU A 187 6.47 14.52 -2.51
CA GLU A 187 7.85 15.02 -2.67
C GLU A 187 8.40 15.71 -1.41
N ALA A 188 7.57 16.52 -0.75
CA ALA A 188 7.90 17.19 0.51
C ALA A 188 8.24 16.25 1.68
N ARG A 189 7.92 14.95 1.58
CA ARG A 189 8.20 13.94 2.62
C ARG A 189 9.33 12.97 2.29
N VAL A 190 9.91 13.01 1.08
CA VAL A 190 10.98 12.08 0.67
C VAL A 190 12.16 12.10 1.66
N ALA A 191 12.62 13.29 2.06
CA ALA A 191 13.70 13.44 3.03
C ALA A 191 13.32 12.91 4.43
N HIS A 192 12.05 13.05 4.84
CA HIS A 192 11.56 12.49 6.10
C HIS A 192 11.59 10.95 6.05
N TRP A 193 10.99 10.33 5.03
CA TRP A 193 11.01 8.87 4.85
C TRP A 193 12.43 8.31 4.79
N TYR A 194 13.33 8.96 4.02
CA TYR A 194 14.73 8.58 3.97
C TYR A 194 15.37 8.55 5.36
N ASN A 195 15.27 9.64 6.12
CA ASN A 195 15.80 9.73 7.47
C ASN A 195 15.23 8.66 8.42
N GLN A 196 13.95 8.26 8.25
CA GLN A 196 13.40 7.16 9.04
C GLN A 196 13.94 5.79 8.64
N THR A 197 14.21 5.52 7.36
CA THR A 197 14.87 4.26 6.97
C THR A 197 16.25 4.11 7.61
N GLN A 198 16.99 5.21 7.77
CA GLN A 198 18.30 5.22 8.42
C GLN A 198 18.22 5.02 9.95
N ARG A 199 17.05 5.27 10.57
CA ARG A 199 16.79 5.06 12.01
C ARG A 199 16.15 3.72 12.34
N SER A 200 15.49 3.08 11.37
CA SER A 200 14.60 1.93 11.57
C SER A 200 15.30 0.59 11.83
N THR A 201 16.60 0.49 11.59
CA THR A 201 17.35 -0.77 11.56
C THR A 201 18.45 -0.81 12.64
N PRO A 202 18.40 -1.75 13.60
CA PRO A 202 19.40 -1.85 14.68
C PRO A 202 20.74 -2.42 14.20
N ASN A 203 20.76 -3.07 13.02
CA ASN A 203 21.96 -3.66 12.42
C ASN A 203 22.78 -2.65 11.58
N GLY A 204 22.54 -1.35 11.78
CA GLY A 204 23.05 -0.28 10.91
C GLY A 204 22.04 0.10 9.81
N PRO A 205 22.30 1.20 9.08
CA PRO A 205 21.34 1.81 8.16
C PRO A 205 20.89 0.85 7.06
N SER A 206 19.59 0.85 6.76
CA SER A 206 19.02 0.15 5.60
C SER A 206 19.65 0.65 4.31
N ASN A 207 19.92 -0.26 3.37
CA ASN A 207 20.36 0.15 2.04
C ASN A 207 19.16 0.76 1.29
N THR A 208 19.06 2.09 1.28
CA THR A 208 17.91 2.84 0.75
C THR A 208 18.24 3.54 -0.57
N LEU A 209 17.43 3.30 -1.61
CA LEU A 209 17.48 4.01 -2.88
C LEU A 209 16.41 5.10 -2.94
N LEU A 210 16.81 6.32 -3.32
CA LEU A 210 15.88 7.36 -3.78
C LEU A 210 15.72 7.23 -5.29
N LEU A 211 14.57 6.74 -5.74
CA LEU A 211 14.27 6.49 -7.15
C LEU A 211 13.58 7.71 -7.76
N SER A 212 14.37 8.51 -8.47
CA SER A 212 13.91 9.69 -9.23
C SER A 212 14.18 9.61 -10.74
N ASP A 213 15.01 8.66 -11.19
CA ASP A 213 15.35 8.46 -12.60
C ASP A 213 14.69 7.18 -13.15
N SER A 214 13.90 7.32 -14.22
CA SER A 214 13.20 6.21 -14.86
C SER A 214 14.14 5.30 -15.66
N ASN A 215 15.39 5.72 -15.92
CA ASN A 215 16.40 4.92 -16.61
C ASN A 215 17.15 3.93 -15.70
N VAL A 216 16.93 3.97 -14.38
CA VAL A 216 17.49 2.96 -13.45
C VAL A 216 17.04 1.56 -13.87
N PRO A 217 17.94 0.59 -14.08
CA PRO A 217 17.56 -0.78 -14.41
C PRO A 217 16.82 -1.46 -13.25
N ALA A 218 15.76 -2.23 -13.54
CA ALA A 218 14.97 -2.92 -12.51
C ALA A 218 15.80 -3.89 -11.65
N GLU A 219 16.87 -4.45 -12.21
CA GLU A 219 17.89 -5.27 -11.51
C GLU A 219 18.57 -4.53 -10.35
N THR A 220 18.60 -3.20 -10.41
CA THR A 220 19.23 -2.35 -9.40
C THR A 220 18.37 -2.29 -8.14
N LEU A 221 17.04 -2.30 -8.29
CA LEU A 221 16.10 -2.18 -7.16
C LEU A 221 16.23 -3.34 -6.17
N SER A 222 16.47 -4.56 -6.65
CA SER A 222 16.61 -5.75 -5.80
C SER A 222 17.88 -5.76 -4.92
N ARG A 223 18.79 -4.80 -5.10
CA ARG A 223 19.99 -4.62 -4.26
C ARG A 223 19.72 -3.79 -3.01
N TYR A 224 18.57 -3.13 -2.93
CA TYR A 224 18.20 -2.22 -1.85
C TYR A 224 17.16 -2.86 -0.93
N ASP A 225 17.23 -2.52 0.35
CA ASP A 225 16.22 -2.91 1.32
C ASP A 225 14.93 -2.11 1.13
N VAL A 226 15.09 -0.81 0.87
CA VAL A 226 14.00 0.16 0.71
C VAL A 226 14.24 0.98 -0.55
N VAL A 227 13.19 1.15 -1.35
CA VAL A 227 13.15 2.05 -2.50
C VAL A 227 12.10 3.11 -2.21
N ILE A 228 12.44 4.39 -2.30
CA ILE A 228 11.53 5.52 -2.08
C ILE A 228 11.36 6.26 -3.40
N CYS A 229 10.12 6.49 -3.84
CA CYS A 229 9.80 7.32 -5.00
C CYS A 229 8.66 8.30 -4.71
N THR A 230 8.51 9.31 -5.57
CA THR A 230 7.41 10.29 -5.45
C THR A 230 6.14 9.84 -6.17
N GLU A 231 5.00 10.37 -5.74
CA GLU A 231 3.71 10.30 -6.44
C GLU A 231 3.83 10.71 -7.92
N THR A 232 4.56 11.81 -8.19
CA THR A 232 4.84 12.33 -9.53
C THR A 232 5.64 11.33 -10.35
N PHE A 233 6.75 10.80 -9.82
CA PHE A 233 7.59 9.83 -10.51
C PHE A 233 6.80 8.58 -10.92
N LEU A 234 5.99 8.04 -9.99
CA LEU A 234 5.16 6.87 -10.24
C LEU A 234 4.10 7.16 -11.33
N SER A 235 3.44 8.31 -11.25
CA SER A 235 2.41 8.73 -12.22
C SER A 235 2.98 8.92 -13.62
N THR A 236 4.13 9.60 -13.75
CA THR A 236 4.81 9.80 -15.02
C THR A 236 5.27 8.46 -15.61
N SER A 237 5.91 7.61 -14.80
CA SER A 237 6.34 6.28 -15.23
C SER A 237 5.18 5.43 -15.74
N PHE A 238 4.05 5.40 -15.00
CA PHE A 238 2.85 4.68 -15.40
C PHE A 238 2.22 5.23 -16.69
N ASN A 239 2.23 6.55 -16.89
CA ASN A 239 1.73 7.15 -18.12
C ASN A 239 2.62 6.81 -19.34
N GLU A 240 3.95 6.89 -19.21
CA GLU A 240 4.90 6.48 -20.26
C GLU A 240 4.68 5.03 -20.70
N ILE A 241 4.42 4.13 -19.75
CA ILE A 241 4.10 2.72 -20.03
C ILE A 241 2.76 2.60 -20.73
N THR A 242 1.72 3.25 -20.23
CA THR A 242 0.37 3.21 -20.80
C THR A 242 0.36 3.71 -22.26
N GLU A 243 1.10 4.78 -22.55
CA GLU A 243 1.30 5.29 -23.91
C GLU A 243 2.05 4.28 -24.80
N PHE A 244 3.14 3.68 -24.30
CA PHE A 244 3.90 2.65 -25.02
C PHE A 244 3.08 1.38 -25.29
N GLU A 245 2.30 0.92 -24.32
CA GLU A 245 1.39 -0.23 -24.45
C GLU A 245 0.27 0.04 -25.44
N HIS A 246 -0.35 1.23 -25.39
CA HIS A 246 -1.39 1.63 -26.33
C HIS A 246 -0.85 1.66 -27.77
N PHE A 247 0.30 2.30 -28.00
CA PHE A 247 0.96 2.29 -29.30
C PHE A 247 1.30 0.86 -29.77
N SER A 248 1.88 0.05 -28.88
CA SER A 248 2.22 -1.35 -29.17
C SER A 248 0.99 -2.20 -29.49
N LYS A 249 -0.16 -1.93 -28.86
CA LYS A 249 -1.42 -2.64 -29.10
C LYS A 249 -1.99 -2.30 -30.47
N VAL A 250 -1.99 -1.03 -30.87
CA VAL A 250 -2.39 -0.62 -32.23
C VAL A 250 -1.52 -1.31 -33.28
N GLN A 251 -0.19 -1.30 -33.09
CA GLN A 251 0.74 -1.96 -34.02
C GLN A 251 0.47 -3.47 -34.15
N ARG A 252 0.35 -4.18 -33.02
CA ARG A 252 0.18 -5.65 -33.00
C ARG A 252 -1.21 -6.12 -33.44
N VAL A 253 -2.27 -5.55 -32.87
CA VAL A 253 -3.66 -6.03 -33.06
C VAL A 253 -4.16 -5.70 -34.46
N CYS A 254 -3.79 -4.53 -35.00
CA CYS A 254 -4.19 -4.12 -36.34
C CYS A 254 -3.23 -4.57 -37.44
N GLY A 255 -2.12 -5.27 -37.10
CA GLY A 255 -1.10 -5.71 -38.05
C GLY A 255 -0.39 -4.56 -38.78
N MET A 256 -0.36 -3.37 -38.17
CA MET A 256 0.14 -2.14 -38.79
C MET A 256 1.67 -2.04 -38.74
N SER A 257 2.25 -1.42 -39.76
CA SER A 257 3.62 -0.92 -39.70
C SER A 257 3.79 0.17 -38.63
N PHE A 258 5.03 0.46 -38.25
CA PHE A 258 5.33 1.56 -37.33
C PHE A 258 4.85 2.92 -37.91
N GLU A 259 5.05 3.11 -39.21
CA GLU A 259 4.65 4.29 -39.97
C GLU A 259 3.12 4.47 -40.01
N GLU A 260 2.35 3.38 -40.10
CA GLU A 260 0.88 3.43 -40.05
C GLU A 260 0.38 3.70 -38.63
N ALA A 261 0.88 2.98 -37.63
CA ALA A 261 0.54 3.21 -36.23
C ALA A 261 0.85 4.65 -35.80
N SER A 262 1.99 5.21 -36.24
CA SER A 262 2.41 6.59 -35.92
C SER A 262 1.49 7.70 -36.44
N LYS A 263 0.64 7.40 -37.42
CA LYS A 263 -0.39 8.33 -37.94
C LYS A 263 -1.64 8.35 -37.07
N ILE A 264 -1.85 7.34 -36.24
CA ILE A 264 -3.04 7.17 -35.38
C ILE A 264 -2.70 7.55 -33.93
N VAL A 265 -1.58 7.02 -33.42
CA VAL A 265 -1.09 7.27 -32.06
C VAL A 265 0.35 7.76 -32.16
N ARG A 266 0.66 8.86 -31.46
CA ARG A 266 2.03 9.39 -31.42
C ARG A 266 2.98 8.30 -30.89
N PRO A 267 4.06 7.94 -31.60
CA PRO A 267 5.00 6.95 -31.11
C PRO A 267 5.75 7.49 -29.88
N PRO A 268 5.99 6.66 -28.86
CA PRO A 268 6.82 7.02 -27.72
C PRO A 268 8.27 7.24 -28.18
N ALA A 269 8.94 8.28 -27.66
CA ALA A 269 10.28 8.68 -28.11
C ALA A 269 11.37 7.60 -27.86
N LYS A 270 11.15 6.77 -26.84
CA LYS A 270 11.95 5.57 -26.53
C LYS A 270 11.03 4.55 -25.84
N ARG A 271 11.43 3.28 -25.82
CA ARG A 271 10.82 2.29 -24.93
C ARG A 271 11.08 2.69 -23.46
N PRO A 272 10.05 2.80 -22.60
CA PRO A 272 10.27 3.09 -21.18
C PRO A 272 11.00 1.92 -20.51
N SER A 273 11.95 2.24 -19.63
CA SER A 273 12.66 1.25 -18.79
C SER A 273 11.76 0.76 -17.64
N ALA A 274 10.87 1.64 -17.16
CA ALA A 274 9.74 1.28 -16.31
C ALA A 274 10.10 0.42 -15.07
N PRO A 275 11.10 0.82 -14.25
CA PRO A 275 11.70 -0.08 -13.26
C PRO A 275 10.72 -0.63 -12.22
N LEU A 276 9.68 0.12 -11.86
CA LEU A 276 8.64 -0.30 -10.90
C LEU A 276 7.55 -1.21 -11.50
N HIS A 277 7.44 -1.28 -12.83
CA HIS A 277 6.43 -2.05 -13.56
C HIS A 277 7.06 -3.15 -14.42
N SER A 278 8.36 -3.40 -14.26
CA SER A 278 9.10 -4.43 -14.98
C SER A 278 8.81 -5.80 -14.35
N TYR A 279 7.95 -6.58 -15.01
CA TYR A 279 7.50 -7.90 -14.54
C TYR A 279 8.56 -9.02 -14.62
N VAL A 280 9.86 -8.68 -14.66
CA VAL A 280 10.92 -9.69 -14.70
C VAL A 280 11.04 -10.35 -13.32
N ALA A 281 10.84 -11.66 -13.28
CA ALA A 281 10.70 -12.45 -12.06
C ALA A 281 11.76 -12.14 -10.98
N GLY A 282 11.30 -11.99 -9.73
CA GLY A 282 12.14 -11.70 -8.56
C GLY A 282 12.40 -10.21 -8.28
N LYS A 283 11.84 -9.28 -9.05
CA LYS A 283 12.07 -7.82 -8.91
C LYS A 283 10.81 -7.04 -8.49
N ARG A 284 9.90 -7.69 -7.77
CA ARG A 284 8.70 -7.04 -7.21
C ARG A 284 9.01 -6.36 -5.87
N ALA A 285 8.14 -5.44 -5.46
CA ALA A 285 8.14 -4.99 -4.07
C ALA A 285 7.61 -6.13 -3.19
N ALA A 286 8.28 -6.45 -2.09
CA ALA A 286 7.72 -7.36 -1.09
C ALA A 286 6.54 -6.70 -0.38
N ILE A 287 6.72 -5.42 -0.01
CA ILE A 287 5.74 -4.61 0.71
C ILE A 287 5.70 -3.22 0.09
N LEU A 288 4.50 -2.74 -0.20
CA LEU A 288 4.22 -1.36 -0.62
C LEU A 288 3.79 -0.52 0.59
N ILE A 289 4.41 0.62 0.81
CA ILE A 289 3.96 1.67 1.74
C ILE A 289 3.50 2.86 0.91
N VAL A 290 2.27 3.31 1.11
CA VAL A 290 1.72 4.52 0.47
C VAL A 290 1.49 5.56 1.55
N ASP A 291 2.23 6.67 1.52
CA ASP A 291 2.00 7.81 2.41
C ASP A 291 0.90 8.72 1.87
N ASP A 292 0.22 9.42 2.78
CA ASP A 292 -0.99 10.21 2.53
C ASP A 292 -2.00 9.50 1.59
N ALA A 293 -2.28 8.22 1.88
CA ALA A 293 -3.07 7.30 1.06
C ALA A 293 -4.47 7.81 0.63
N HIS A 294 -4.98 8.88 1.24
CA HIS A 294 -6.19 9.56 0.80
C HIS A 294 -6.06 10.25 -0.58
N HIS A 295 -4.85 10.60 -1.04
CA HIS A 295 -4.62 11.05 -2.42
C HIS A 295 -4.99 9.99 -3.47
N PHE A 296 -5.00 8.72 -3.07
CA PHE A 296 -5.23 7.57 -3.94
C PHE A 296 -6.66 7.03 -3.84
N SER A 297 -7.59 7.74 -3.20
CA SER A 297 -8.95 7.23 -2.95
C SER A 297 -9.81 7.11 -4.20
N VAL A 298 -9.62 7.99 -5.19
CA VAL A 298 -10.42 7.99 -6.42
C VAL A 298 -9.92 6.87 -7.35
N GLU A 299 -10.72 5.81 -7.49
CA GLU A 299 -10.34 4.58 -8.20
C GLU A 299 -9.95 4.81 -9.67
N THR A 300 -10.55 5.81 -10.32
CA THR A 300 -10.28 6.17 -11.72
C THR A 300 -9.07 7.09 -11.92
N SER A 301 -8.48 7.59 -10.83
CA SER A 301 -7.34 8.51 -10.88
C SER A 301 -6.08 7.85 -11.45
N LEU A 302 -5.20 8.66 -12.04
CA LEU A 302 -3.92 8.19 -12.56
C LEU A 302 -3.07 7.56 -11.46
N LEU A 303 -3.06 8.16 -10.26
CA LEU A 303 -2.33 7.67 -9.08
C LEU A 303 -2.82 6.30 -8.59
N ASN A 304 -4.14 6.13 -8.41
CA ASN A 304 -4.72 4.84 -7.99
C ASN A 304 -4.40 3.73 -9.01
N ARG A 305 -4.57 4.02 -10.30
CA ARG A 305 -4.25 3.10 -11.40
C ARG A 305 -2.75 2.77 -11.45
N ALA A 306 -1.88 3.77 -11.26
CA ALA A 306 -0.43 3.57 -11.23
C ALA A 306 -0.04 2.63 -10.09
N VAL A 307 -0.51 2.86 -8.86
CA VAL A 307 -0.26 1.98 -7.72
C VAL A 307 -0.79 0.56 -7.96
N ARG A 308 -2.01 0.42 -8.49
CA ARG A 308 -2.62 -0.90 -8.78
C ARG A 308 -1.92 -1.69 -9.88
N SER A 309 -1.12 -1.04 -10.72
CA SER A 309 -0.29 -1.72 -11.73
C SER A 309 1.06 -2.21 -11.18
N LEU A 310 1.41 -1.84 -9.94
CA LEU A 310 2.61 -2.36 -9.26
C LEU A 310 2.37 -3.79 -8.77
N GLN A 311 3.42 -4.61 -8.78
CA GLN A 311 3.39 -5.92 -8.12
C GLN A 311 3.93 -5.80 -6.70
N TYR A 312 3.07 -6.12 -5.73
CA TYR A 312 3.41 -6.23 -4.31
C TYR A 312 2.62 -7.35 -3.63
N GLU A 313 3.20 -7.98 -2.62
CA GLU A 313 2.57 -9.07 -1.88
C GLU A 313 1.76 -8.55 -0.68
N HIS A 314 2.25 -7.47 -0.07
CA HIS A 314 1.62 -6.83 1.08
C HIS A 314 1.62 -5.30 0.95
N CYS A 315 0.74 -4.60 1.67
CA CYS A 315 0.80 -3.14 1.76
C CYS A 315 0.49 -2.51 3.13
N VAL A 316 0.94 -1.28 3.31
CA VAL A 316 0.61 -0.39 4.45
C VAL A 316 0.20 0.96 3.88
N LEU A 317 -1.08 1.31 4.04
CA LEU A 317 -1.68 2.54 3.55
C LEU A 317 -1.69 3.55 4.70
N VAL A 318 -0.76 4.51 4.67
CA VAL A 318 -0.50 5.46 5.75
C VAL A 318 -1.25 6.76 5.48
N THR A 319 -1.96 7.29 6.47
CA THR A 319 -2.70 8.56 6.31
C THR A 319 -2.85 9.34 7.61
N ALA A 320 -3.04 10.66 7.50
CA ALA A 320 -3.43 11.54 8.60
C ALA A 320 -4.95 11.68 8.76
N THR A 321 -5.71 11.36 7.71
CA THR A 321 -7.17 11.45 7.65
C THR A 321 -7.75 10.03 7.70
N PRO A 322 -8.59 9.69 8.71
CA PRO A 322 -8.93 8.29 9.04
C PRO A 322 -9.65 7.56 7.92
N MET A 323 -10.54 8.28 7.24
CA MET A 323 -11.34 7.75 6.18
C MET A 323 -11.86 8.91 5.31
N PRO A 324 -11.99 8.70 4.00
CA PRO A 324 -12.50 9.71 3.08
C PRO A 324 -14.03 9.82 3.12
N ASN A 325 -14.56 10.86 2.48
CA ASN A 325 -15.95 11.33 2.67
C ASN A 325 -17.03 10.53 1.90
N SER A 326 -16.66 9.49 1.15
CA SER A 326 -17.60 8.72 0.31
C SER A 326 -17.32 7.22 0.29
N TRP A 327 -18.36 6.44 -0.06
CA TRP A 327 -18.24 5.02 -0.34
C TRP A 327 -17.23 4.70 -1.44
N ASP A 328 -17.15 5.54 -2.46
CA ASP A 328 -16.27 5.33 -3.61
C ASP A 328 -14.81 5.50 -3.23
N ASP A 329 -14.53 6.45 -2.34
CA ASP A 329 -13.20 6.68 -1.82
C ASP A 329 -12.73 5.53 -0.90
N ILE A 330 -13.61 4.99 -0.03
CA ILE A 330 -13.31 3.80 0.78
C ILE A 330 -13.03 2.61 -0.15
N SER A 331 -13.88 2.38 -1.15
CA SER A 331 -13.72 1.31 -2.13
C SER A 331 -12.42 1.47 -2.93
N GLY A 332 -12.08 2.68 -3.36
CA GLY A 332 -10.89 2.94 -4.18
C GLY A 332 -9.59 2.83 -3.39
N GLN A 333 -9.59 3.16 -2.09
CA GLN A 333 -8.47 2.82 -1.21
C GLN A 333 -8.36 1.31 -0.96
N MET A 334 -9.47 0.60 -0.72
CA MET A 334 -9.46 -0.87 -0.56
C MET A 334 -8.96 -1.60 -1.81
N ARG A 335 -9.13 -1.01 -3.01
CA ARG A 335 -8.58 -1.51 -4.27
C ARG A 335 -7.03 -1.47 -4.33
N LEU A 336 -6.38 -0.79 -3.39
CA LEU A 336 -4.91 -0.77 -3.21
C LEU A 336 -4.40 -1.88 -2.27
N LEU A 337 -5.28 -2.74 -1.75
CA LEU A 337 -4.87 -3.97 -1.08
C LEU A 337 -4.41 -4.99 -2.13
N PRO A 338 -3.50 -5.94 -1.78
CA PRO A 338 -3.02 -6.96 -2.70
C PRO A 338 -4.16 -7.73 -3.37
N GLY A 339 -3.98 -8.11 -4.64
CA GLY A 339 -5.02 -8.75 -5.45
C GLY A 339 -6.19 -7.83 -5.85
N GLY A 340 -6.12 -6.53 -5.57
CA GLY A 340 -7.21 -5.58 -5.81
C GLY A 340 -8.21 -5.50 -4.65
N GLY A 341 -7.89 -6.08 -3.51
CA GLY A 341 -8.69 -6.07 -2.29
C GLY A 341 -9.96 -6.93 -2.33
N PRO A 342 -10.79 -6.85 -1.27
CA PRO A 342 -11.98 -7.70 -1.12
C PRO A 342 -13.12 -7.38 -2.11
N PHE A 343 -13.03 -6.28 -2.88
CA PHE A 343 -14.09 -5.81 -3.76
C PHE A 343 -13.61 -5.61 -5.20
N SER A 344 -14.04 -6.49 -6.10
CA SER A 344 -13.74 -6.44 -7.54
C SER A 344 -14.13 -5.15 -8.27
N THR A 345 -15.12 -4.37 -7.77
CA THR A 345 -15.47 -3.02 -8.25
C THR A 345 -16.15 -2.18 -7.17
N VAL A 346 -16.18 -0.86 -7.35
CA VAL A 346 -17.05 0.05 -6.55
C VAL A 346 -18.53 -0.32 -6.63
N GLY A 347 -18.99 -0.84 -7.78
CA GLY A 347 -20.35 -1.38 -7.93
C GLY A 347 -20.58 -2.62 -7.08
N HIS A 348 -19.59 -3.53 -7.00
CA HIS A 348 -19.62 -4.71 -6.14
C HIS A 348 -19.56 -4.32 -4.65
N PHE A 349 -18.71 -3.36 -4.26
CA PHE A 349 -18.66 -2.80 -2.91
C PHE A 349 -20.03 -2.25 -2.49
N ARG A 350 -20.60 -1.33 -3.29
CA ARG A 350 -21.94 -0.77 -3.06
C ARG A 350 -23.00 -1.87 -2.97
N HIS A 351 -22.99 -2.85 -3.89
CA HIS A 351 -23.95 -3.96 -3.88
C HIS A 351 -23.87 -4.81 -2.60
N VAL A 352 -22.67 -5.11 -2.10
CA VAL A 352 -22.49 -5.85 -0.83
C VAL A 352 -22.97 -5.02 0.37
N LEU A 353 -22.76 -3.70 0.37
CA LEU A 353 -23.19 -2.83 1.46
C LEU A 353 -24.71 -2.59 1.48
N THR A 354 -25.35 -2.35 0.34
CA THR A 354 -26.77 -1.93 0.26
C THR A 354 -27.72 -3.07 -0.07
N GLY A 355 -27.20 -4.20 -0.58
CA GLY A 355 -28.00 -5.30 -1.12
C GLY A 355 -28.67 -4.99 -2.47
N GLN A 356 -28.41 -3.81 -3.07
CA GLN A 356 -29.10 -3.33 -4.27
C GLN A 356 -28.12 -2.71 -5.28
N LEU A 357 -28.42 -2.85 -6.57
CA LEU A 357 -27.65 -2.23 -7.67
C LEU A 357 -28.16 -0.81 -8.00
N GLY A 358 -28.67 -0.07 -7.01
CA GLY A 358 -29.39 1.20 -7.21
C GLY A 358 -29.14 2.24 -6.13
N SER A 359 -29.69 3.45 -6.35
CA SER A 359 -29.41 4.73 -5.69
C SER A 359 -29.78 4.86 -4.19
N CYS A 360 -29.94 3.75 -3.48
CA CYS A 360 -30.15 3.74 -2.04
C CYS A 360 -28.79 3.83 -1.33
N ASP A 361 -28.29 5.04 -1.09
CA ASP A 361 -26.99 5.27 -0.42
C ASP A 361 -26.95 4.83 1.07
N ARG A 362 -28.08 4.38 1.62
CA ARG A 362 -28.15 3.82 2.98
C ARG A 362 -27.65 2.37 2.98
N PRO A 363 -26.58 2.04 3.72
CA PRO A 363 -26.11 0.67 3.83
C PRO A 363 -27.14 -0.20 4.56
N HIS A 364 -27.28 -1.44 4.13
CA HIS A 364 -28.03 -2.45 4.87
C HIS A 364 -27.30 -2.78 6.18
N PRO A 365 -27.98 -3.00 7.32
CA PRO A 365 -27.32 -3.21 8.61
C PRO A 365 -26.29 -4.35 8.62
N SER A 366 -26.51 -5.42 7.84
CA SER A 366 -25.53 -6.51 7.71
C SER A 366 -24.30 -6.12 6.89
N GLY A 367 -24.46 -5.27 5.88
CA GLY A 367 -23.36 -4.74 5.06
C GLY A 367 -22.48 -3.80 5.88
N LEU A 368 -23.10 -2.94 6.69
CA LEU A 368 -22.38 -2.07 7.62
C LEU A 368 -21.61 -2.88 8.68
N ALA A 369 -22.25 -3.85 9.34
CA ALA A 369 -21.59 -4.71 10.34
C ALA A 369 -20.44 -5.55 9.75
N MET A 370 -20.57 -5.99 8.50
CA MET A 370 -19.48 -6.64 7.75
C MET A 370 -18.33 -5.66 7.50
N LEU A 371 -18.63 -4.44 7.07
CA LEU A 371 -17.63 -3.39 6.83
C LEU A 371 -16.90 -2.98 8.11
N GLU A 372 -17.61 -2.81 9.22
CA GLU A 372 -17.05 -2.57 10.55
C GLU A 372 -16.11 -3.69 10.98
N THR A 373 -16.50 -4.95 10.75
CA THR A 373 -15.67 -6.12 11.06
C THR A 373 -14.39 -6.13 10.21
N LEU A 374 -14.51 -5.84 8.91
CA LEU A 374 -13.39 -5.76 7.97
C LEU A 374 -12.43 -4.62 8.33
N LEU A 375 -12.96 -3.42 8.58
CA LEU A 375 -12.17 -2.25 8.96
C LEU A 375 -11.60 -2.38 10.38
N GLY A 376 -12.26 -3.03 11.32
CA GLY A 376 -11.71 -3.35 12.64
C GLY A 376 -10.48 -4.26 12.59
N GLY A 377 -10.38 -5.09 11.54
CA GLY A 377 -9.21 -5.92 11.24
C GLY A 377 -8.11 -5.21 10.43
N LEU A 378 -8.48 -4.37 9.46
CA LEU A 378 -7.52 -3.67 8.59
C LEU A 378 -6.97 -2.36 9.18
N VAL A 379 -7.78 -1.63 9.96
CA VAL A 379 -7.45 -0.28 10.43
C VAL A 379 -6.66 -0.33 11.73
N VAL A 380 -5.47 0.24 11.66
CA VAL A 380 -4.56 0.44 12.78
C VAL A 380 -4.55 1.93 13.11
N GLY A 381 -5.05 2.28 14.28
CA GLY A 381 -5.10 3.67 14.73
C GLY A 381 -5.89 3.81 16.02
N GLN A 382 -5.77 4.97 16.67
CA GLN A 382 -6.67 5.36 17.76
C GLN A 382 -7.92 6.01 17.15
N ALA A 383 -8.93 5.18 16.83
CA ALA A 383 -10.23 5.61 16.28
C ALA A 383 -10.68 6.96 16.88
N PRO A 384 -11.17 7.92 16.07
CA PRO A 384 -11.95 9.00 16.65
C PRO A 384 -13.19 8.35 17.27
N SER A 385 -13.79 8.98 18.28
CA SER A 385 -14.97 8.42 18.96
C SER A 385 -16.17 8.16 18.04
N THR A 386 -16.18 8.74 16.84
CA THR A 386 -17.06 8.42 15.71
C THR A 386 -16.18 8.10 14.51
N PHE A 387 -16.29 6.88 13.96
CA PHE A 387 -15.48 6.46 12.81
C PHE A 387 -16.14 6.84 11.47
N PHE A 388 -17.47 6.91 11.44
CA PHE A 388 -18.23 7.27 10.25
C PHE A 388 -18.87 8.67 10.39
N PRO A 389 -18.77 9.56 9.38
CA PRO A 389 -19.26 10.94 9.48
C PRO A 389 -20.79 11.07 9.45
N TRP A 390 -21.53 10.00 9.09
CA TRP A 390 -23.00 9.97 9.05
C TRP A 390 -23.65 9.43 10.34
N GLU A 391 -22.87 9.20 11.40
CA GLU A 391 -23.37 8.86 12.74
C GLU A 391 -23.68 10.12 13.58
N GLN A 392 -23.64 11.30 12.95
CA GLN A 392 -24.03 12.61 13.50
C GLN A 392 -25.34 13.08 12.85
#